data_AF-A0A7V5DXP7-F1
#
_entry.id   AF-A0A7V5DXP7-F1
#
_cell.length_a   1.000
_cell.length_b   1.000
_cell.length_c   1.000
_cell.angle_alpha   90.00
_cell.angle_beta   90.00
_cell.angle_gamma   90.00
#
_symmetry.space_group_name_H-M   'P 1'
#
loop_
_entity.id
_entity.type
_entity.pdbx_description
1 polymer ?
#
loop_
_entity_poly.entity_id
_entity_poly.type
_entity_poly.pdbx_seq_one_letter_code
_entity_poly.pdbx_strand_id
1 'polypeptide(L)'
;MKIKGKRILLLMVAVAFVLGTQSFLGCDLAGSKSDDSLLGYWKSSYGDGFELYYENFQLKYKQYDDATKTVSFAGIVVNNPDLTASTGYIIIQITDTGTWGITVDKYYAVHWKDFTGDTVKQAAAYKVGGDKNNGVSTAEEAATEYTVTNGYYTYYGNYQRQ
;
A
#
# COMPACT_ATOMS: atom_id res chain seq x y z
N MET A 1 -31.83 9.39 79.70
CA MET A 1 -32.92 10.41 79.67
C MET A 1 -32.82 11.19 78.37
N LYS A 2 -33.94 11.26 77.64
CA LYS A 2 -34.30 12.17 76.52
C LYS A 2 -33.55 12.12 75.18
N ILE A 3 -34.28 11.52 74.23
CA ILE A 3 -34.27 11.66 72.76
C ILE A 3 -34.66 13.09 72.34
N LYS A 4 -34.28 13.47 71.11
CA LYS A 4 -34.94 14.37 70.11
C LYS A 4 -33.99 15.49 69.67
N GLY A 5 -33.76 15.80 68.39
CA GLY A 5 -34.40 15.36 67.16
C GLY A 5 -34.31 16.49 66.12
N LYS A 6 -33.75 16.16 64.94
CA LYS A 6 -33.98 16.67 63.57
C LYS A 6 -34.23 18.18 63.31
N ARG A 7 -33.46 18.72 62.35
CA ARG A 7 -33.87 19.34 61.06
C ARG A 7 -32.58 19.75 60.33
N ILE A 8 -32.10 19.01 59.31
CA ILE A 8 -32.45 19.04 57.87
C ILE A 8 -32.06 20.36 57.17
N LEU A 9 -31.28 20.16 56.10
CA LEU A 9 -31.06 20.99 54.89
C LEU A 9 -29.90 22.01 54.92
N LEU A 10 -28.81 21.69 54.22
CA LEU A 10 -28.57 22.30 52.90
C LEU A 10 -27.55 21.48 52.09
N LEU A 11 -27.89 21.23 50.83
CA LEU A 11 -27.02 20.78 49.74
C LEU A 11 -25.77 21.65 49.65
N MET A 12 -24.61 21.05 49.32
CA MET A 12 -23.83 21.51 48.16
C MET A 12 -22.81 20.46 47.70
N VAL A 13 -23.08 20.00 46.47
CA VAL A 13 -22.21 19.43 45.45
C VAL A 13 -20.72 19.76 45.61
N ALA A 14 -19.89 18.72 45.72
CA ALA A 14 -18.49 18.77 45.27
C ALA A 14 -18.22 17.52 44.43
N VAL A 15 -18.40 17.68 43.12
CA VAL A 15 -17.95 16.76 42.09
C VAL A 15 -16.42 16.69 42.19
N ALA A 16 -15.89 15.63 42.80
CA ALA A 16 -14.48 15.30 42.67
C ALA A 16 -14.27 14.73 41.27
N PHE A 17 -13.87 15.63 40.36
CA PHE A 17 -13.39 15.37 39.02
C PHE A 17 -12.17 14.44 39.12
N VAL A 18 -12.38 13.12 39.11
CA VAL A 18 -11.33 12.15 38.83
C VAL A 18 -11.04 12.29 37.34
N LEU A 19 -10.08 13.16 37.03
CA LEU A 19 -9.36 13.16 35.76
C LEU A 19 -8.61 11.84 35.67
N GLY A 20 -9.34 10.77 35.33
CA GLY A 20 -8.78 9.62 34.68
C GLY A 20 -8.26 10.11 33.34
N THR A 21 -6.95 10.39 33.29
CA THR A 21 -6.19 10.52 32.06
C THR A 21 -6.32 9.19 31.33
N GLN A 22 -7.40 9.05 30.56
CA GLN A 22 -7.43 8.10 29.47
C GLN A 22 -6.47 8.66 28.43
N SER A 23 -5.21 8.24 28.54
CA SER A 23 -4.27 8.23 27.45
C SER A 23 -4.94 7.41 26.36
N PHE A 24 -5.74 8.06 25.51
CA PHE A 24 -6.00 7.54 24.19
C PHE A 24 -4.61 7.37 23.60
N LEU A 25 -4.21 6.11 23.44
CA LEU A 25 -3.24 5.74 22.42
C LEU A 25 -3.83 6.29 21.12
N GLY A 26 -3.41 7.51 20.78
CA GLY A 26 -3.36 7.95 19.40
C GLY A 26 -2.43 6.97 18.72
N CYS A 27 -2.99 5.83 18.33
CA CYS A 27 -2.32 4.94 17.40
C CYS A 27 -2.29 5.75 16.12
N ASP A 28 -1.09 6.17 15.73
CA ASP A 28 -0.76 6.88 14.50
C ASP A 28 -1.63 6.41 13.34
N LEU A 29 -2.73 7.11 13.11
CA LEU A 29 -3.49 7.09 11.87
C LEU A 29 -3.24 8.42 11.14
N ALA A 30 -1.99 8.85 11.17
CA ALA A 30 -1.44 9.94 10.41
C ALA A 30 -0.15 9.39 9.80
N GLY A 31 -0.14 9.28 8.47
CA GLY A 31 0.85 8.57 7.66
C GLY A 31 2.26 8.54 8.24
N SER A 32 2.68 7.36 8.71
CA SER A 32 4.10 7.08 8.72
C SER A 32 4.57 7.16 7.28
N LYS A 33 5.44 8.14 6.99
CA LYS A 33 6.48 7.88 6.01
C LYS A 33 7.25 6.69 6.58
N SER A 34 6.86 5.51 6.16
CA SER A 34 7.66 4.33 6.39
C SER A 34 8.83 4.45 5.43
N ASP A 35 9.85 5.20 5.86
CA ASP A 35 11.11 5.34 5.12
C ASP A 35 11.74 3.95 4.85
N ASP A 36 11.29 2.92 5.58
CA ASP A 36 11.72 1.53 5.48
C ASP A 36 10.82 0.61 4.61
N SER A 37 9.76 1.10 3.94
CA SER A 37 8.93 0.24 3.08
C SER A 37 8.56 0.84 1.73
N LEU A 38 8.22 0.00 0.75
CA LEU A 38 7.77 0.41 -0.58
C LEU A 38 6.44 1.18 -0.63
N LEU A 39 5.75 1.39 0.50
CA LEU A 39 4.53 2.19 0.55
C LEU A 39 4.81 3.65 0.15
N GLY A 40 3.85 4.26 -0.53
CA GLY A 40 3.92 5.64 -1.01
C GLY A 40 4.11 5.74 -2.52
N TYR A 41 4.37 6.97 -2.96
CA TYR A 41 4.54 7.32 -4.36
C TYR A 41 6.01 7.36 -4.76
N TRP A 42 6.30 6.77 -5.91
CA TRP A 42 7.62 6.58 -6.48
C TRP A 42 7.64 7.17 -7.88
N LYS A 43 8.64 8.00 -8.17
CA LYS A 43 8.71 8.75 -9.43
C LYS A 43 10.06 8.56 -10.11
N SER A 44 10.06 8.36 -11.41
CA SER A 44 11.27 8.32 -12.22
C SER A 44 11.74 9.72 -12.61
N SER A 45 12.95 9.83 -13.16
CA SER A 45 13.42 11.07 -13.79
C SER A 45 12.65 11.48 -15.04
N TYR A 46 11.90 10.56 -15.65
CA TYR A 46 11.11 10.77 -16.88
C TYR A 46 9.67 11.19 -16.60
N GLY A 47 9.26 11.18 -15.33
CA GLY A 47 7.94 11.63 -14.89
C GLY A 47 6.95 10.49 -14.63
N ASP A 48 7.15 9.32 -15.21
CA ASP A 48 6.41 8.10 -14.87
C ASP A 48 6.66 7.67 -13.42
N GLY A 49 5.82 6.77 -12.91
CA GLY A 49 5.88 6.40 -11.50
C GLY A 49 4.96 5.25 -11.14
N PHE A 50 5.00 4.87 -9.87
CA PHE A 50 4.05 3.93 -9.29
C PHE A 50 3.72 4.30 -7.85
N GLU A 51 2.63 3.77 -7.32
CA GLU A 51 2.18 4.02 -5.95
C GLU A 51 1.67 2.72 -5.32
N LEU A 52 2.13 2.44 -4.09
CA LEU A 52 1.53 1.45 -3.21
C LEU A 52 0.87 2.14 -2.03
N TYR A 53 -0.37 1.78 -1.74
CA TYR A 53 -1.13 2.40 -0.67
C TYR A 53 -2.21 1.47 -0.14
N TYR A 54 -2.63 1.71 1.10
CA TYR A 54 -3.79 1.03 1.68
C TYR A 54 -5.05 1.86 1.47
N GLU A 55 -6.12 1.18 1.07
CA GLU A 55 -7.48 1.73 1.07
C GLU A 55 -8.41 0.66 1.65
N ASN A 56 -9.18 0.99 2.69
CA ASN A 56 -10.08 0.04 3.37
C ASN A 56 -9.37 -1.27 3.78
N PHE A 57 -8.16 -1.17 4.34
CA PHE A 57 -7.30 -2.31 4.72
C PHE A 57 -6.84 -3.22 3.57
N GLN A 58 -7.07 -2.84 2.31
CA GLN A 58 -6.57 -3.54 1.14
C GLN A 58 -5.37 -2.81 0.54
N LEU A 59 -4.28 -3.53 0.32
CA LEU A 59 -3.11 -3.00 -0.39
C LEU A 59 -3.42 -2.88 -1.89
N LYS A 60 -3.17 -1.71 -2.46
CA LYS A 60 -3.41 -1.37 -3.86
C LYS A 60 -2.13 -0.94 -4.55
N TYR A 61 -2.14 -1.07 -5.87
CA TYR A 61 -1.04 -0.68 -6.75
C TYR A 61 -1.57 0.17 -7.91
N LYS A 62 -0.83 1.23 -8.25
CA LYS A 62 -1.03 2.01 -9.48
C LYS A 62 0.30 2.20 -10.19
N GLN A 63 0.31 2.02 -11.50
CA GLN A 63 1.37 2.47 -12.40
C GLN A 63 0.91 3.73 -13.13
N TYR A 64 1.83 4.65 -13.39
CA TYR A 64 1.60 5.89 -14.12
C TYR A 64 2.55 6.02 -15.30
N ASP A 65 2.06 6.59 -16.41
CA ASP A 65 2.86 6.85 -17.61
C ASP A 65 3.67 8.14 -17.53
N ASP A 66 3.21 9.09 -16.72
CA ASP A 66 3.70 10.46 -16.78
C ASP A 66 3.53 11.23 -15.46
N ALA A 67 4.09 12.44 -15.44
CA ALA A 67 4.06 13.32 -14.28
C ALA A 67 2.65 13.83 -13.93
N THR A 68 1.68 13.73 -14.84
CA THR A 68 0.27 14.05 -14.59
C THR A 68 -0.49 12.87 -13.99
N LYS A 69 0.20 11.74 -13.76
CA LYS A 69 -0.36 10.51 -13.20
C LYS A 69 -1.45 9.87 -14.07
N THR A 70 -1.29 9.93 -15.40
CA THR A 70 -2.08 9.07 -16.31
C THR A 70 -1.85 7.61 -15.95
N VAL A 71 -2.92 6.86 -15.66
CA VAL A 71 -2.80 5.47 -15.16
C VAL A 71 -2.44 4.52 -16.30
N SER A 72 -1.31 3.83 -16.16
CA SER A 72 -0.88 2.77 -17.08
C SER A 72 -1.68 1.48 -16.84
N PHE A 73 -1.82 1.10 -15.57
CA PHE A 73 -2.71 0.07 -15.05
C PHE A 73 -2.81 0.21 -13.52
N ALA A 74 -3.85 -0.35 -12.93
CA ALA A 74 -4.00 -0.41 -11.48
C ALA A 74 -4.72 -1.67 -11.02
N GLY A 75 -4.56 -1.99 -9.74
CA GLY A 75 -5.19 -3.17 -9.18
C GLY A 75 -5.03 -3.33 -7.69
N ILE A 76 -5.48 -4.49 -7.24
CA ILE A 76 -5.39 -4.96 -5.87
C ILE A 76 -4.17 -5.86 -5.75
N VAL A 77 -3.32 -5.62 -4.76
CA VAL A 77 -2.22 -6.54 -4.44
C VAL A 77 -2.81 -7.77 -3.75
N VAL A 78 -2.59 -8.94 -4.33
CA VAL A 78 -3.20 -10.21 -3.88
C VAL A 78 -2.20 -11.18 -3.26
N ASN A 79 -0.90 -10.92 -3.39
CA ASN A 79 0.09 -11.59 -2.57
C ASN A 79 0.33 -10.81 -1.27
N ASN A 80 1.10 -11.38 -0.35
CA ASN A 80 1.55 -10.71 0.87
C ASN A 80 3.05 -10.39 0.78
N PRO A 81 3.46 -9.40 -0.05
CA PRO A 81 4.87 -9.10 -0.26
C PRO A 81 5.51 -8.50 1.00
N ASP A 82 6.76 -8.86 1.27
CA ASP A 82 7.59 -8.13 2.23
C ASP A 82 8.06 -6.82 1.60
N LEU A 83 7.33 -5.74 1.86
CA LEU A 83 7.59 -4.41 1.30
C LEU A 83 8.87 -3.76 1.83
N THR A 84 9.56 -4.38 2.80
CA THR A 84 10.84 -3.90 3.34
C THR A 84 12.04 -4.59 2.69
N ALA A 85 11.81 -5.68 1.95
CA ALA A 85 12.87 -6.44 1.30
C ALA A 85 13.51 -5.67 0.15
N SER A 86 14.81 -5.89 -0.06
CA SER A 86 15.55 -5.26 -1.16
C SER A 86 15.06 -5.68 -2.55
N THR A 87 14.40 -6.84 -2.66
CA THR A 87 13.84 -7.38 -3.90
C THR A 87 12.59 -8.23 -3.63
N GLY A 88 11.70 -8.29 -4.62
CA GLY A 88 10.52 -9.15 -4.55
C GLY A 88 9.53 -8.91 -5.69
N TYR A 89 8.36 -9.53 -5.54
CA TYR A 89 7.28 -9.48 -6.53
C TYR A 89 6.00 -8.96 -5.90
N ILE A 90 5.27 -8.16 -6.66
CA ILE A 90 3.89 -7.75 -6.36
C ILE A 90 3.00 -8.44 -7.37
N ILE A 91 2.10 -9.28 -6.91
CA ILE A 91 1.07 -9.91 -7.74
C ILE A 91 -0.21 -9.10 -7.61
N ILE A 92 -0.75 -8.68 -8.74
CA ILE A 92 -1.81 -7.68 -8.82
C ILE A 92 -2.99 -8.28 -9.57
N GLN A 93 -4.17 -8.28 -8.96
CA GLN A 93 -5.41 -8.47 -9.71
C GLN A 93 -5.82 -7.13 -10.32
N ILE A 94 -5.93 -7.10 -11.64
CA ILE A 94 -6.15 -5.87 -12.40
C ILE A 94 -7.59 -5.41 -12.27
N THR A 95 -7.76 -4.16 -11.84
CA THR A 95 -9.08 -3.50 -11.72
C THR A 95 -9.21 -2.30 -12.65
N ASP A 96 -8.09 -1.78 -13.14
CA ASP A 96 -8.03 -0.70 -14.13
C ASP A 96 -7.00 -1.08 -15.19
N THR A 97 -7.47 -1.17 -16.43
CA THR A 97 -6.64 -1.54 -17.58
C THR A 97 -5.63 -0.44 -17.96
N GLY A 98 -5.95 0.80 -17.60
CA GLY A 98 -5.18 2.00 -17.95
C GLY A 98 -4.85 2.08 -19.44
N THR A 99 -3.77 2.77 -19.76
CA THR A 99 -3.28 2.94 -21.15
C THR A 99 -2.56 1.70 -21.69
N TRP A 100 -2.05 0.82 -20.84
CA TRP A 100 -1.27 -0.35 -21.26
C TRP A 100 -2.15 -1.53 -21.68
N GLY A 101 -3.46 -1.47 -21.42
CA GLY A 101 -4.39 -2.49 -21.91
C GLY A 101 -4.27 -3.84 -21.19
N ILE A 102 -3.80 -3.84 -19.93
CA ILE A 102 -3.74 -5.07 -19.13
C ILE A 102 -5.17 -5.52 -18.81
N THR A 103 -5.47 -6.81 -18.98
CA THR A 103 -6.86 -7.29 -18.94
C THR A 103 -7.43 -7.24 -17.51
N VAL A 104 -8.59 -6.61 -17.34
CA VAL A 104 -9.32 -6.58 -16.04
C VAL A 104 -9.64 -8.01 -15.57
N ASP A 105 -9.64 -8.21 -14.26
CA ASP A 105 -9.82 -9.51 -13.57
C ASP A 105 -8.73 -10.55 -13.83
N LYS A 106 -7.71 -10.23 -14.64
CA LYS A 106 -6.50 -11.04 -14.76
C LYS A 106 -5.45 -10.63 -13.73
N TYR A 107 -4.48 -11.51 -13.55
CA TYR A 107 -3.36 -11.33 -12.65
C TYR A 107 -2.13 -10.92 -13.44
N TYR A 108 -1.44 -9.91 -12.94
CA TYR A 108 -0.22 -9.38 -13.49
C TYR A 108 0.82 -9.23 -12.40
N ALA A 109 2.06 -8.96 -12.78
CA ALA A 109 3.14 -8.87 -11.81
C ALA A 109 4.10 -7.73 -12.09
N VAL A 110 4.62 -7.22 -10.99
CA VAL A 110 5.69 -6.24 -10.94
C VAL A 110 6.81 -6.82 -10.10
N HIS A 111 8.05 -6.63 -10.55
CA HIS A 111 9.23 -6.99 -9.77
C HIS A 111 9.98 -5.74 -9.35
N TRP A 112 10.39 -5.69 -8.08
CA TRP A 112 11.30 -4.66 -7.58
C TRP A 112 12.64 -5.25 -7.18
N LYS A 113 13.68 -4.42 -7.22
CA LYS A 113 15.02 -4.73 -6.73
C LYS A 113 15.75 -3.47 -6.29
N ASP A 114 16.88 -3.68 -5.64
CA ASP A 114 17.76 -2.61 -5.17
C ASP A 114 17.01 -1.57 -4.32
N PHE A 115 16.02 -1.99 -3.52
CA PHE A 115 15.32 -1.08 -2.61
C PHE A 115 16.25 -0.70 -1.44
N THR A 116 16.41 0.60 -1.21
CA THR A 116 17.30 1.16 -0.18
C THR A 116 16.59 2.13 0.77
N GLY A 117 15.27 2.05 0.88
CA GLY A 117 14.46 3.03 1.61
C GLY A 117 14.00 4.19 0.72
N ASP A 118 14.92 4.91 0.07
CA ASP A 118 14.58 6.10 -0.75
C ASP A 118 14.63 5.88 -2.26
N THR A 119 15.29 4.80 -2.69
CA THR A 119 15.42 4.45 -4.11
C THR A 119 15.00 3.01 -4.33
N VAL A 120 14.49 2.72 -5.53
CA VAL A 120 14.13 1.38 -5.96
C VAL A 120 14.19 1.26 -7.48
N LYS A 121 14.47 0.07 -7.96
CA LYS A 121 14.26 -0.30 -9.36
C LYS A 121 13.01 -1.16 -9.49
N GLN A 122 12.14 -0.83 -10.44
CA GLN A 122 10.90 -1.57 -10.68
C GLN A 122 10.77 -1.89 -12.18
N ALA A 123 10.16 -3.05 -12.47
CA ALA A 123 9.78 -3.45 -13.80
C ALA A 123 8.42 -4.16 -13.78
N ALA A 124 7.54 -3.84 -14.72
CA ALA A 124 6.34 -4.61 -15.00
C ALA A 124 6.69 -5.82 -15.88
N ALA A 125 5.93 -6.91 -15.75
CA ALA A 125 6.21 -8.16 -16.44
C ALA A 125 5.97 -8.05 -17.96
N TYR A 126 7.02 -8.02 -18.76
CA TYR A 126 6.90 -7.99 -20.22
C TYR A 126 7.95 -8.88 -20.89
N LYS A 127 7.49 -9.66 -21.87
CA LYS A 127 8.33 -10.50 -22.72
C LYS A 127 8.00 -10.26 -24.18
N VAL A 128 8.99 -9.95 -25.00
CA VAL A 128 8.78 -9.76 -26.45
C VAL A 128 8.20 -11.04 -27.05
N GLY A 129 7.04 -10.94 -27.71
CA GLY A 129 6.33 -12.09 -28.27
C GLY A 129 5.71 -13.03 -27.22
N GLY A 130 5.58 -12.60 -25.96
CA GLY A 130 4.95 -13.39 -24.90
C GLY A 130 3.42 -13.32 -24.94
N ASP A 131 2.76 -14.48 -25.02
CA ASP A 131 1.30 -14.59 -25.08
C ASP A 131 0.59 -14.17 -23.78
N LYS A 132 1.34 -14.05 -22.69
CA LYS A 132 0.83 -13.72 -21.34
C LYS A 132 1.12 -12.28 -20.92
N ASN A 133 1.54 -11.39 -21.83
CA ASN A 133 1.87 -10.01 -21.47
C ASN A 133 0.69 -9.20 -20.89
N ASN A 134 -0.54 -9.59 -21.19
CA ASN A 134 -1.74 -8.84 -20.77
C ASN A 134 -2.44 -9.44 -19.55
N GLY A 135 -1.77 -10.35 -18.83
CA GLY A 135 -2.31 -10.99 -17.63
C GLY A 135 -2.55 -12.50 -17.79
N VAL A 136 -2.61 -13.19 -16.66
CA VAL A 136 -2.93 -14.63 -16.53
C VAL A 136 -4.14 -14.86 -15.64
N SER A 137 -4.67 -16.08 -15.60
CA SER A 137 -5.99 -16.33 -15.02
C SER A 137 -5.99 -16.49 -13.51
N THR A 138 -4.85 -16.78 -12.88
CA THR A 138 -4.75 -16.95 -11.42
C THR A 138 -3.51 -16.26 -10.84
N ALA A 139 -3.56 -15.92 -9.55
CA ALA A 139 -2.41 -15.36 -8.84
C ALA A 139 -1.22 -16.33 -8.78
N GLU A 140 -1.49 -17.63 -8.66
CA GLU A 140 -0.47 -18.69 -8.65
C GLU A 140 0.22 -18.82 -10.02
N GLU A 141 -0.55 -18.74 -11.11
CA GLU A 141 0.00 -18.71 -12.46
C GLU A 141 0.88 -17.46 -12.63
N ALA A 142 0.45 -16.30 -12.13
CA ALA A 142 1.24 -15.07 -12.23
C ALA A 142 2.57 -15.18 -11.47
N ALA A 143 2.55 -15.76 -10.27
CA ALA A 143 3.75 -15.98 -9.46
C ALA A 143 4.75 -16.96 -10.11
N THR A 144 4.26 -17.92 -10.89
CA THR A 144 5.09 -18.92 -11.58
C THR A 144 5.58 -18.42 -12.95
N GLU A 145 4.72 -17.72 -13.69
CA GLU A 145 5.00 -17.23 -15.04
C GLU A 145 5.93 -16.02 -15.02
N TYR A 146 5.57 -14.99 -14.26
CA TYR A 146 6.26 -13.71 -14.30
C TYR A 146 7.45 -13.71 -13.36
N THR A 147 8.54 -14.29 -13.83
CA THR A 147 9.80 -14.34 -13.09
C THR A 147 10.95 -13.78 -13.91
N VAL A 148 12.02 -13.36 -13.22
CA VAL A 148 13.28 -12.98 -13.86
C VAL A 148 13.81 -14.14 -14.72
N THR A 149 13.76 -15.37 -14.20
CA THR A 149 14.20 -16.59 -14.90
C THR A 149 13.43 -16.85 -16.19
N ASN A 150 12.12 -16.57 -16.21
CA ASN A 150 11.28 -16.74 -17.40
C ASN A 150 11.44 -15.58 -18.41
N GLY A 151 12.23 -14.56 -18.06
CA GLY A 151 12.63 -13.47 -18.97
C GLY A 151 11.67 -12.28 -19.04
N TYR A 152 10.81 -12.10 -18.02
CA TYR A 152 9.78 -11.04 -18.02
C TYR A 152 10.27 -9.66 -17.56
N TYR A 153 11.49 -9.53 -17.02
CA TYR A 153 11.96 -8.29 -16.41
C TYR A 153 13.29 -7.86 -17.01
N THR A 154 13.22 -7.32 -18.22
CA THR A 154 14.40 -6.89 -18.99
C THR A 154 14.73 -5.40 -18.78
N TYR A 155 13.71 -4.57 -18.59
CA TYR A 155 13.87 -3.11 -18.45
C TYR A 155 13.34 -2.65 -17.09
N TYR A 156 14.25 -2.19 -16.24
CA TYR A 156 13.90 -1.60 -14.95
C TYR A 156 13.95 -0.08 -15.03
N GLY A 157 12.90 0.58 -14.58
CA GLY A 157 12.91 2.00 -14.26
C GLY A 157 13.63 2.24 -12.93
N ASN A 158 14.29 3.40 -12.80
CA ASN A 158 14.84 3.87 -11.53
C ASN A 158 13.86 4.88 -10.93
N TYR A 159 13.47 4.65 -9.69
CA TYR A 159 12.46 5.46 -9.02
C TYR A 159 12.98 6.01 -7.68
N GLN A 160 12.58 7.24 -7.41
CA GLN A 160 12.86 7.97 -6.18
C GLN A 160 11.54 8.22 -5.43
N ARG A 161 11.56 8.00 -4.12
CA ARG A 161 10.44 8.34 -3.23
C ARG A 161 10.08 9.82 -3.32
N GLN A 162 8.80 10.14 -3.18
CA GLN A 162 8.28 11.52 -3.16
C GLN A 162 7.74 11.93 -1.79
#